data_AF-A0A0Q9L821-F1
#
_entry.id   AF-A0A0Q9L821-F1
#
_cell.length_a   1.000
_cell.length_b   1.000
_cell.length_c   1.000
_cell.angle_alpha   90.00
_cell.angle_beta   90.00
_cell.angle_gamma   90.00
#
_symmetry.space_group_name_H-M   'P 1'
#
loop_
_entity.id
_entity.type
_entity.pdbx_description
1 polymer ?
#
loop_
_entity_poly.entity_id
_entity_poly.type
_entity_poly.pdbx_seq_one_letter_code
_entity_poly.pdbx_strand_id
1 'polypeptide(L)'
;MQAYLFVHFKEKRTPDGEQVYFGVSKDGFYWEEVNDGNPILWSYYGDKGVRDFTITRTKEGKFFILATDLSLSYGMLNQYQHSWDKISRNGSKCLVLWESDDLIHWSEQRMIKLGDEDFGCLWAPDLIYDKKNDDYVIHWSSSHSCNNYGEKGIYYSRTKDFVNFTEAKVLYRKEDSGVIDSAMYEEDGKYYLFLKSEKNPARIILMESENITGPFEKIEEFDNSMESLQSGQYEAPTAVKLEDGRWCLFLDFYGCSAEEQGYVPFIAEKMSTGRFMRSDKSFTFPYGYKHGTILTITMEEYESLKAYKKMPSEY
;
A
#
# COMPACT_ATOMS: atom_id res chain seq x y z
N MET A 1 -22.09 -12.71 1.40
CA MET A 1 -22.10 -11.28 1.73
C MET A 1 -20.76 -10.97 2.36
N GLN A 2 -19.89 -10.38 1.55
CA GLN A 2 -18.56 -9.93 1.96
C GLN A 2 -18.60 -8.43 2.23
N ALA A 3 -17.63 -7.94 2.99
CA ALA A 3 -17.38 -6.53 3.17
C ALA A 3 -15.89 -6.26 2.96
N TYR A 4 -15.50 -4.98 2.99
CA TYR A 4 -14.15 -4.54 2.72
C TYR A 4 -13.72 -3.51 3.75
N LEU A 5 -12.45 -3.58 4.13
CA LEU A 5 -11.74 -2.61 4.95
C LEU A 5 -10.66 -1.96 4.08
N PHE A 6 -10.63 -0.63 4.02
CA PHE A 6 -9.56 0.16 3.42
C PHE A 6 -8.71 0.78 4.52
N VAL A 7 -7.46 0.36 4.62
CA VAL A 7 -6.46 0.97 5.51
C VAL A 7 -5.69 2.03 4.72
N HIS A 8 -5.75 3.28 5.15
CA HIS A 8 -5.25 4.43 4.36
C HIS A 8 -4.81 5.58 5.27
N PHE A 9 -4.22 6.63 4.68
CA PHE A 9 -4.00 7.92 5.36
C PHE A 9 -4.75 9.05 4.64
N LYS A 10 -4.66 10.26 5.19
CA LYS A 10 -5.24 11.49 4.62
C LYS A 10 -4.13 12.47 4.25
N GLU A 11 -4.10 12.98 3.02
CA GLU A 11 -3.12 14.03 2.67
C GLU A 11 -3.47 15.33 3.42
N LYS A 12 -2.83 15.57 4.57
CA LYS A 12 -2.97 16.80 5.36
C LYS A 12 -1.61 17.30 5.80
N ARG A 13 -1.51 18.62 6.02
CA ARG A 13 -0.29 19.25 6.55
C ARG A 13 -0.12 19.09 8.07
N THR A 14 -1.17 18.67 8.76
CA THR A 14 -1.18 18.46 10.21
C THR A 14 -0.77 17.01 10.55
N PRO A 15 -0.20 16.76 11.73
CA PRO A 15 0.32 15.43 12.10
C PRO A 15 -0.67 14.28 12.06
N ASP A 16 -1.97 14.58 12.19
CA ASP A 16 -3.03 13.57 12.08
C ASP A 16 -3.20 13.05 10.65
N GLY A 17 -2.79 13.79 9.62
CA GLY A 17 -2.89 13.34 8.23
C GLY A 17 -2.13 12.05 7.95
N GLU A 18 -0.98 11.86 8.60
CA GLU A 18 -0.06 10.76 8.37
C GLU A 18 -0.19 9.71 9.49
N GLN A 19 -1.40 9.21 9.70
CA GLN A 19 -1.74 8.20 10.70
C GLN A 19 -2.63 7.11 10.09
N VAL A 20 -2.94 6.05 10.83
CA VAL A 20 -3.75 4.94 10.32
C VAL A 20 -5.23 5.31 10.36
N TYR A 21 -5.91 5.31 9.22
CA TYR A 21 -7.36 5.48 9.09
C TYR A 21 -8.00 4.25 8.46
N PHE A 22 -9.24 3.97 8.86
CA PHE A 22 -10.06 2.92 8.28
C PHE A 22 -11.28 3.49 7.57
N GLY A 23 -11.57 2.89 6.42
CA GLY A 23 -12.82 3.02 5.69
C GLY A 23 -13.43 1.65 5.50
N VAL A 24 -14.76 1.54 5.48
CA VAL A 24 -15.43 0.25 5.28
C VAL A 24 -16.47 0.34 4.17
N SER A 25 -16.68 -0.77 3.47
CA SER A 25 -17.69 -0.88 2.41
C SER A 25 -18.35 -2.26 2.40
N LYS A 26 -19.63 -2.34 2.04
CA LYS A 26 -20.33 -3.62 1.83
C LYS A 26 -20.20 -4.13 0.40
N ASP A 27 -19.89 -3.27 -0.56
CA ASP A 27 -19.89 -3.59 -1.99
C ASP A 27 -18.56 -3.29 -2.69
N GLY A 28 -17.69 -2.49 -2.07
CA GLY A 28 -16.42 -2.01 -2.62
C GLY A 28 -16.55 -0.69 -3.39
N PHE A 29 -17.77 -0.16 -3.51
CA PHE A 29 -18.12 1.04 -4.29
C PHE A 29 -18.50 2.21 -3.38
N TYR A 30 -19.32 1.94 -2.36
CA TYR A 30 -19.71 2.92 -1.36
C TYR A 30 -18.88 2.76 -0.09
N TRP A 31 -17.95 3.68 0.14
CA TRP A 31 -17.08 3.68 1.30
C TRP A 31 -17.61 4.61 2.39
N GLU A 32 -17.55 4.15 3.62
CA GLU A 32 -17.94 4.88 4.82
C GLU A 32 -16.75 5.05 5.76
N GLU A 33 -16.70 6.18 6.45
CA GLU A 33 -15.68 6.41 7.47
C GLU A 33 -15.90 5.56 8.72
N VAL A 34 -14.78 5.21 9.38
CA VAL A 34 -14.75 4.62 10.72
C VAL A 34 -14.29 5.69 11.72
N ASN A 35 -14.71 5.58 12.98
CA ASN A 35 -14.27 6.46 14.06
C ASN A 35 -14.51 7.97 13.82
N ASP A 36 -15.62 8.34 13.18
CA ASP A 36 -15.95 9.74 12.80
C ASP A 36 -14.86 10.39 11.95
N GLY A 37 -14.16 9.59 11.14
CA GLY A 37 -13.07 10.06 10.30
C GLY A 37 -11.82 10.47 11.09
N ASN A 38 -11.65 10.02 12.34
CA ASN A 38 -10.44 10.22 13.15
C ASN A 38 -9.48 9.04 13.01
N PRO A 39 -8.16 9.22 13.28
CA PRO A 39 -7.19 8.13 13.27
C PRO A 39 -7.61 6.98 14.18
N ILE A 40 -7.33 5.75 13.74
CA ILE A 40 -7.48 4.51 14.51
C ILE A 40 -6.22 4.28 15.34
N LEU A 41 -5.05 4.38 14.70
CA LEU A 41 -3.73 4.19 15.32
C LEU A 41 -2.84 5.38 15.04
N TRP A 42 -1.97 5.66 15.99
CA TRP A 42 -0.97 6.71 15.92
C TRP A 42 0.43 6.12 15.92
N SER A 43 1.32 6.71 15.14
CA SER A 43 2.77 6.47 15.22
C SER A 43 3.41 7.44 16.21
N TYR A 44 3.97 6.89 17.28
CA TYR A 44 4.66 7.63 18.35
C TYR A 44 6.18 7.48 18.28
N TYR A 45 6.68 6.44 17.62
CA TYR A 45 8.11 6.18 17.41
C TYR A 45 8.53 6.47 15.96
N GLY A 46 9.83 6.47 15.70
CA GLY A 46 10.37 6.78 14.38
C GLY A 46 10.15 8.24 14.00
N ASP A 47 9.67 8.46 12.77
CA ASP A 47 9.33 9.76 12.22
C ASP A 47 7.98 10.31 12.76
N LYS A 48 7.24 9.50 13.54
CA LYS A 48 5.95 9.88 14.17
C LYS A 48 4.81 10.16 13.19
N GLY A 49 4.96 9.66 11.97
CA GLY A 49 3.92 9.59 10.95
C GLY A 49 4.06 8.28 10.21
N VAL A 50 2.95 7.78 9.68
CA VAL A 50 2.90 6.59 8.85
C VAL A 50 2.11 6.84 7.59
N ARG A 51 2.59 6.23 6.51
CA ARG A 51 2.02 6.33 5.16
C ARG A 51 2.06 4.97 4.49
N ASP A 52 1.36 4.85 3.38
CA ASP A 52 1.51 3.74 2.43
C ASP A 52 1.26 2.36 3.08
N PHE A 53 0.01 2.11 3.47
CA PHE A 53 -0.31 0.94 4.29
C PHE A 53 -0.52 -0.32 3.47
N THR A 54 -0.10 -1.44 4.04
CA THR A 54 -0.60 -2.77 3.70
C THR A 54 -1.21 -3.44 4.92
N ILE A 55 -2.21 -4.29 4.69
CA ILE A 55 -2.88 -5.08 5.72
C ILE A 55 -3.06 -6.52 5.25
N THR A 56 -2.89 -7.47 6.15
CA THR A 56 -3.18 -8.87 5.88
C THR A 56 -3.94 -9.54 7.00
N ARG A 57 -4.67 -10.60 6.64
CA ARG A 57 -5.16 -11.62 7.57
C ARG A 57 -4.30 -12.87 7.41
N THR A 58 -3.71 -13.32 8.50
CA THR A 58 -2.94 -14.57 8.54
C THR A 58 -3.85 -15.79 8.49
N LYS A 59 -3.26 -16.98 8.26
CA LYS A 59 -4.00 -18.24 8.29
C LYS A 59 -4.66 -18.50 9.65
N GLU A 60 -4.03 -18.02 10.72
CA GLU A 60 -4.47 -18.13 12.10
C GLU A 60 -5.57 -17.10 12.44
N GLY A 61 -5.92 -16.22 11.50
CA GLY A 61 -6.97 -15.21 11.67
C GLY A 61 -6.49 -13.88 12.24
N LYS A 62 -5.19 -13.74 12.57
CA LYS A 62 -4.61 -12.48 13.04
C LYS A 62 -4.42 -11.47 11.92
N PHE A 63 -4.50 -10.19 12.26
CA PHE A 63 -4.32 -9.07 11.36
C PHE A 63 -2.99 -8.38 11.60
N PHE A 64 -2.32 -8.00 10.53
CA PHE A 64 -1.10 -7.19 10.59
C PHE A 64 -1.24 -5.99 9.67
N ILE A 65 -0.90 -4.80 10.17
CA ILE A 65 -0.73 -3.59 9.37
C ILE A 65 0.76 -3.29 9.31
N LEU A 66 1.27 -3.00 8.11
CA LEU A 66 2.60 -2.45 7.90
C LEU A 66 2.49 -1.11 7.18
N ALA A 67 3.43 -0.20 7.46
CA ALA A 67 3.46 1.14 6.85
C ALA A 67 4.88 1.70 6.72
N THR A 68 5.06 2.63 5.80
CA THR A 68 6.23 3.51 5.74
C THR A 68 6.32 4.33 7.02
N ASP A 69 7.47 4.34 7.70
CA ASP A 69 7.77 5.29 8.78
C ASP A 69 8.22 6.63 8.18
N LEU A 70 7.29 7.58 8.06
CA LEU A 70 7.55 8.90 7.49
C LEU A 70 6.51 9.92 7.95
N SER A 71 6.98 11.06 8.44
CA SER A 71 6.16 12.26 8.61
C SER A 71 6.72 13.43 7.82
N LEU A 72 5.94 13.92 6.86
CA LEU A 72 6.20 15.21 6.23
C LEU A 72 5.81 16.35 7.16
N SER A 73 4.77 16.20 7.97
CA SER A 73 4.32 17.25 8.89
C SER A 73 5.41 17.64 9.89
N TYR A 74 6.08 16.65 10.49
CA TYR A 74 7.19 16.88 11.42
C TYR A 74 8.54 17.02 10.70
N GLY A 75 8.79 16.17 9.71
CA GLY A 75 10.12 15.97 9.14
C GLY A 75 10.47 16.86 7.96
N MET A 76 9.51 17.21 7.09
CA MET A 76 9.81 17.80 5.77
C MET A 76 10.64 19.08 5.87
N LEU A 77 10.27 20.02 6.74
CA LEU A 77 11.00 21.28 6.92
C LEU A 77 12.35 21.08 7.64
N ASN A 78 12.35 20.35 8.76
CA ASN A 78 13.49 20.34 9.68
C ASN A 78 14.48 19.19 9.41
N GLN A 79 13.98 17.96 9.38
CA GLN A 79 14.78 16.74 9.21
C GLN A 79 15.24 16.59 7.76
N TYR A 80 14.34 16.86 6.82
CA TYR A 80 14.55 16.60 5.40
C TYR A 80 14.80 17.84 4.54
N GLN A 81 14.72 19.04 5.11
CA GLN A 81 15.07 20.31 4.45
C GLN A 81 14.40 20.49 3.07
N HIS A 82 13.10 20.18 3.00
CA HIS A 82 12.28 20.23 1.80
C HIS A 82 12.79 19.37 0.63
N SER A 83 13.48 18.26 0.91
CA SER A 83 14.13 17.44 -0.12
C SER A 83 13.68 15.98 -0.07
N TRP A 84 12.94 15.57 -1.09
CA TRP A 84 12.62 14.16 -1.34
C TRP A 84 13.88 13.31 -1.56
N ASP A 85 14.93 13.86 -2.17
CA ASP A 85 16.21 13.16 -2.32
C ASP A 85 16.84 12.84 -0.97
N LYS A 86 16.71 13.74 0.02
CA LYS A 86 17.16 13.47 1.39
C LYS A 86 16.36 12.38 2.08
N ILE A 87 15.03 12.36 1.91
CA ILE A 87 14.18 11.28 2.43
C ILE A 87 14.54 9.96 1.74
N SER A 88 14.77 9.98 0.43
CA SER A 88 15.12 8.79 -0.34
C SER A 88 16.43 8.17 0.12
N ARG A 89 17.41 9.00 0.48
CA ARG A 89 18.77 8.56 0.83
C ARG A 89 18.99 8.32 2.33
N ASN A 90 18.31 9.07 3.19
CA ASN A 90 18.51 9.09 4.64
C ASN A 90 17.20 8.97 5.42
N GLY A 91 16.16 8.42 4.79
CA GLY A 91 14.88 8.20 5.43
C GLY A 91 14.93 7.07 6.44
N SER A 92 13.79 6.79 7.05
CA SER A 92 13.69 5.66 7.98
C SER A 92 14.08 4.35 7.29
N LYS A 93 14.88 3.56 8.00
CA LYS A 93 15.24 2.17 7.65
C LYS A 93 14.33 1.16 8.35
N CYS A 94 13.17 1.62 8.80
CA CYS A 94 12.16 0.81 9.44
C CYS A 94 10.85 0.89 8.67
N LEU A 95 10.08 -0.19 8.71
CA LEU A 95 8.63 -0.11 8.59
C LEU A 95 8.02 -0.06 9.99
N VAL A 96 6.80 0.43 10.08
CA VAL A 96 5.99 0.36 11.28
C VAL A 96 5.04 -0.81 11.18
N LEU A 97 4.81 -1.54 12.28
CA LEU A 97 3.96 -2.71 12.32
C LEU A 97 3.03 -2.70 13.54
N TRP A 98 1.77 -3.09 13.31
CA TRP A 98 0.77 -3.39 14.35
C TRP A 98 0.12 -4.74 14.11
N GLU A 99 -0.32 -5.38 15.19
CA GLU A 99 -1.01 -6.67 15.18
C GLU A 99 -2.37 -6.57 15.89
N SER A 100 -3.37 -7.30 15.42
CA SER A 100 -4.69 -7.37 16.05
C SER A 100 -5.30 -8.76 15.86
N ASP A 101 -6.12 -9.20 16.83
CA ASP A 101 -6.91 -10.42 16.70
C ASP A 101 -8.31 -10.16 16.10
N ASP A 102 -8.78 -8.89 16.07
CA ASP A 102 -10.19 -8.56 15.79
C ASP A 102 -10.41 -7.25 15.01
N LEU A 103 -9.35 -6.60 14.51
CA LEU A 103 -9.35 -5.29 13.83
C LEU A 103 -9.75 -4.10 14.72
N ILE A 104 -10.06 -4.31 16.00
CA ILE A 104 -10.50 -3.29 16.94
C ILE A 104 -9.40 -3.00 17.97
N HIS A 105 -8.86 -4.05 18.57
CA HIS A 105 -7.80 -3.96 19.56
C HIS A 105 -6.47 -4.25 18.90
N TRP A 106 -5.59 -3.25 18.90
CA TRP A 106 -4.29 -3.34 18.26
C TRP A 106 -3.18 -3.36 19.30
N SER A 107 -2.08 -4.04 18.96
CA SER A 107 -0.86 -4.05 19.75
C SER A 107 -0.25 -2.65 19.86
N GLU A 108 0.76 -2.50 20.72
CA GLU A 108 1.65 -1.35 20.63
C GLU A 108 2.38 -1.33 19.28
N GLN A 109 2.78 -0.11 18.86
CA GLN A 109 3.59 0.11 17.67
C GLN A 109 4.92 -0.64 17.75
N ARG A 110 5.25 -1.41 16.71
CA ARG A 110 6.58 -2.00 16.52
C ARG A 110 7.32 -1.35 15.36
N MET A 111 8.61 -1.11 15.54
CA MET A 111 9.52 -0.69 14.47
C MET A 111 10.27 -1.92 13.95
N ILE A 112 10.05 -2.30 12.70
CA ILE A 112 10.73 -3.44 12.06
C ILE A 112 11.81 -2.92 11.12
N LYS A 113 13.05 -3.35 11.35
CA LYS A 113 14.17 -3.06 10.44
C LYS A 113 14.24 -4.16 9.39
N LEU A 114 14.15 -3.78 8.12
CA LEU A 114 14.36 -4.69 6.99
C LEU A 114 15.56 -4.19 6.17
N GLY A 115 16.27 -5.13 5.55
CA GLY A 115 17.51 -4.82 4.83
C GLY A 115 18.67 -4.50 5.78
N ASP A 116 19.67 -3.82 5.24
CA ASP A 116 20.91 -3.43 5.91
C ASP A 116 21.13 -1.91 5.87
N GLU A 117 22.34 -1.46 6.23
CA GLU A 117 22.67 -0.04 6.27
C GLU A 117 22.83 0.60 4.88
N ASP A 118 22.87 -0.18 3.79
CA ASP A 118 23.02 0.32 2.42
C ASP A 118 21.70 0.82 1.81
N PHE A 119 20.56 0.48 2.42
CA PHE A 119 19.25 1.03 2.07
C PHE A 119 19.11 2.50 2.49
N GLY A 120 18.58 3.32 1.59
CA GLY A 120 18.34 4.75 1.86
C GLY A 120 16.97 5.05 2.49
N CYS A 121 15.99 4.18 2.23
CA CYS A 121 14.63 4.27 2.76
C CYS A 121 13.87 2.94 2.61
N LEU A 122 12.80 2.72 3.38
CA LEU A 122 11.85 1.63 3.17
C LEU A 122 10.46 2.24 2.95
N TRP A 123 9.98 2.26 1.69
CA TRP A 123 8.72 2.92 1.33
C TRP A 123 7.68 1.96 0.75
N ALA A 124 6.41 2.25 1.00
CA ALA A 124 5.25 1.60 0.41
C ALA A 124 5.35 0.06 0.48
N PRO A 125 5.36 -0.50 1.70
CA PRO A 125 5.34 -1.95 1.83
C PRO A 125 4.03 -2.50 1.30
N ASP A 126 4.11 -3.65 0.63
CA ASP A 126 2.99 -4.54 0.42
C ASP A 126 3.42 -5.98 0.71
N LEU A 127 2.43 -6.86 0.90
CA LEU A 127 2.67 -8.19 1.40
C LEU A 127 1.77 -9.21 0.71
N ILE A 128 2.32 -10.38 0.44
CA ILE A 128 1.58 -11.49 -0.15
C ILE A 128 1.97 -12.80 0.52
N TYR A 129 0.97 -13.66 0.73
CA TYR A 129 1.18 -14.98 1.35
C TYR A 129 1.58 -16.03 0.30
N ASP A 130 2.72 -16.70 0.53
CA ASP A 130 3.26 -17.75 -0.31
C ASP A 130 2.80 -19.13 0.18
N LYS A 131 1.72 -19.64 -0.44
CA LYS A 131 1.15 -20.96 -0.14
C LYS A 131 2.16 -22.11 -0.27
N LYS A 132 3.19 -21.98 -1.12
CA LYS A 132 4.14 -23.06 -1.40
C LYS A 132 5.19 -23.18 -0.29
N ASN A 133 5.68 -22.05 0.22
CA ASN A 133 6.71 -22.02 1.25
C ASN A 133 6.15 -21.86 2.68
N ASP A 134 4.84 -21.60 2.78
CA ASP A 134 4.14 -21.34 4.02
C ASP A 134 4.78 -20.17 4.78
N ASP A 135 4.97 -19.06 4.07
CA ASP A 135 5.54 -17.82 4.56
C ASP A 135 4.90 -16.60 3.87
N TYR A 136 5.31 -15.41 4.29
CA TYR A 136 4.89 -14.13 3.72
C TYR A 136 6.06 -13.49 3.01
N VAL A 137 5.82 -12.92 1.83
CA VAL A 137 6.76 -12.07 1.11
C VAL A 137 6.34 -10.63 1.35
N ILE A 138 7.17 -9.87 2.04
CA ILE A 138 7.00 -8.42 2.23
C ILE A 138 7.92 -7.73 1.24
N HIS A 139 7.38 -6.82 0.44
CA HIS A 139 8.14 -6.10 -0.57
C HIS A 139 7.92 -4.59 -0.47
N TRP A 140 8.95 -3.82 -0.79
CA TRP A 140 8.96 -2.36 -0.62
C TRP A 140 9.85 -1.68 -1.67
N SER A 141 9.62 -0.39 -1.83
CA SER A 141 10.40 0.49 -2.69
C SER A 141 11.61 1.04 -1.94
N SER A 142 12.80 1.03 -2.56
CA SER A 142 13.98 1.62 -1.94
C SER A 142 15.03 2.12 -2.92
N SER A 143 15.74 3.19 -2.51
CA SER A 143 17.04 3.55 -3.08
C SER A 143 18.16 2.86 -2.31
N HIS A 144 19.29 2.58 -2.97
CA HIS A 144 20.33 1.74 -2.38
C HIS A 144 21.75 2.21 -2.73
N SER A 145 22.72 2.02 -1.83
CA SER A 145 24.09 2.50 -2.02
C SER A 145 24.78 1.90 -3.27
N CYS A 146 24.39 0.68 -3.67
CA CYS A 146 24.93 -0.03 -4.84
C CYS A 146 24.80 0.75 -6.17
N ASN A 147 23.87 1.69 -6.27
CA ASN A 147 23.73 2.60 -7.41
C ASN A 147 23.80 4.08 -6.99
N ASN A 148 24.51 4.36 -5.89
CA ASN A 148 24.64 5.69 -5.28
C ASN A 148 23.27 6.32 -4.97
N TYR A 149 22.33 5.52 -4.46
CA TYR A 149 20.96 5.95 -4.13
C TYR A 149 20.22 6.56 -5.33
N GLY A 150 20.46 6.01 -6.53
CA GLY A 150 19.83 6.43 -7.78
C GLY A 150 18.42 5.87 -7.94
N GLU A 151 18.11 5.36 -9.14
CA GLU A 151 16.81 4.77 -9.47
C GLU A 151 16.41 3.69 -8.45
N LYS A 152 15.17 3.77 -7.98
CA LYS A 152 14.64 2.83 -6.98
C LYS A 152 14.30 1.50 -7.61
N GLY A 153 14.43 0.45 -6.80
CA GLY A 153 13.95 -0.88 -7.12
C GLY A 153 13.00 -1.37 -6.04
N ILE A 154 12.32 -2.47 -6.35
CA ILE A 154 11.53 -3.21 -5.38
C ILE A 154 12.40 -4.30 -4.76
N TYR A 155 12.44 -4.32 -3.43
CA TYR A 155 13.13 -5.32 -2.65
C TYR A 155 12.11 -6.13 -1.87
N TYR A 156 12.49 -7.33 -1.42
CA TYR A 156 11.65 -8.17 -0.60
C TYR A 156 12.42 -8.90 0.48
N SER A 157 11.71 -9.27 1.54
CA SER A 157 12.14 -10.17 2.60
C SER A 157 11.01 -11.16 2.90
N ARG A 158 11.33 -12.28 3.53
CA ARG A 158 10.38 -13.33 3.91
C ARG A 158 10.25 -13.44 5.41
N THR A 159 9.05 -13.75 5.89
CA THR A 159 8.78 -14.02 7.30
C THR A 159 7.69 -15.08 7.46
N LYS A 160 7.71 -15.82 8.58
CA LYS A 160 6.63 -16.72 8.98
C LYS A 160 5.82 -16.20 10.17
N ASP A 161 6.37 -15.24 10.90
CA ASP A 161 5.90 -14.85 12.23
C ASP A 161 5.85 -13.33 12.45
N PHE A 162 6.23 -12.54 11.44
CA PHE A 162 6.34 -11.07 11.52
C PHE A 162 7.29 -10.58 12.63
N VAL A 163 8.24 -11.43 13.03
CA VAL A 163 9.30 -11.13 14.01
C VAL A 163 10.67 -11.38 13.40
N ASN A 164 10.82 -12.51 12.71
CA ASN A 164 12.04 -12.92 12.05
C ASN A 164 11.91 -12.72 10.53
N PHE A 165 12.88 -12.01 9.95
CA PHE A 165 12.89 -11.66 8.54
C PHE A 165 14.17 -12.18 7.88
N THR A 166 14.07 -12.68 6.65
CA THR A 166 15.25 -13.05 5.88
C THR A 166 16.02 -11.82 5.42
N GLU A 167 17.26 -12.02 4.96
CA GLU A 167 18.01 -11.00 4.23
C GLU A 167 17.19 -10.49 3.02
N ALA A 168 17.28 -9.18 2.77
CA ALA A 168 16.57 -8.51 1.69
C ALA A 168 17.16 -8.91 0.32
N LYS A 169 16.30 -9.09 -0.67
CA LYS A 169 16.68 -9.41 -2.05
C LYS A 169 15.96 -8.50 -3.02
N VAL A 170 16.51 -8.31 -4.21
CA VAL A 170 15.82 -7.57 -5.28
C VAL A 170 14.64 -8.41 -5.77
N LEU A 171 13.43 -7.84 -5.73
CA LEU A 171 12.23 -8.42 -6.33
C LEU A 171 12.13 -8.02 -7.81
N TYR A 172 12.28 -6.73 -8.08
CA TYR A 172 12.14 -6.19 -9.42
C TYR A 172 12.92 -4.87 -9.59
N ARG A 173 13.55 -4.72 -10.75
CA ARG A 173 14.11 -3.45 -11.25
C ARG A 173 13.73 -3.31 -12.71
N LYS A 174 13.39 -2.10 -13.11
CA LYS A 174 13.19 -1.73 -14.51
C LYS A 174 14.54 -1.24 -15.07
N GLU A 175 14.88 -1.65 -16.29
CA GLU A 175 16.23 -1.42 -16.84
C GLU A 175 16.53 0.06 -17.17
N ASP A 176 15.50 0.84 -17.43
CA ASP A 176 15.55 2.20 -17.99
C ASP A 176 14.78 3.24 -17.17
N SER A 177 14.44 2.92 -15.91
CA SER A 177 13.71 3.79 -14.98
C SER A 177 13.73 3.21 -13.56
N GLY A 178 13.55 4.07 -12.56
CA GLY A 178 13.11 3.65 -11.24
C GLY A 178 11.66 3.17 -11.21
N VAL A 179 11.35 2.35 -10.22
CA VAL A 179 10.00 1.85 -9.91
C VAL A 179 9.74 1.92 -8.41
N ILE A 180 8.51 2.27 -8.06
CA ILE A 180 8.01 2.32 -6.68
C ILE A 180 6.59 1.76 -6.59
N ASP A 181 6.05 1.72 -5.37
CA ASP A 181 4.66 1.41 -5.03
C ASP A 181 4.21 0.06 -5.59
N SER A 182 4.96 -1.00 -5.25
CA SER A 182 4.63 -2.37 -5.62
C SER A 182 3.37 -2.84 -4.92
N ALA A 183 2.41 -3.40 -5.66
CA ALA A 183 1.26 -4.12 -5.11
C ALA A 183 1.05 -5.45 -5.82
N MET A 184 0.99 -6.56 -5.08
CA MET A 184 1.00 -7.91 -5.66
C MET A 184 -0.23 -8.74 -5.30
N TYR A 185 -0.82 -9.38 -6.30
CA TYR A 185 -2.01 -10.22 -6.16
C TYR A 185 -1.81 -11.59 -6.83
N GLU A 186 -2.49 -12.61 -6.33
CA GLU A 186 -2.53 -13.94 -6.95
C GLU A 186 -3.91 -14.19 -7.57
N GLU A 187 -3.92 -14.63 -8.83
CA GLU A 187 -5.12 -15.13 -9.50
C GLU A 187 -4.79 -16.34 -10.38
N ASP A 188 -5.54 -17.42 -10.19
CA ASP A 188 -5.43 -18.66 -10.96
C ASP A 188 -4.00 -19.25 -11.00
N GLY A 189 -3.25 -19.11 -9.90
CA GLY A 189 -1.89 -19.64 -9.74
C GLY A 189 -0.78 -18.72 -10.28
N LYS A 190 -1.14 -17.56 -10.84
CA LYS A 190 -0.19 -16.54 -11.32
C LYS A 190 -0.16 -15.33 -10.40
N TYR A 191 0.97 -14.65 -10.40
CA TYR A 191 1.22 -13.44 -9.61
C TYR A 191 1.20 -12.21 -10.51
N TYR A 192 0.47 -11.19 -10.09
CA TYR A 192 0.29 -9.93 -10.80
C TYR A 192 0.83 -8.80 -9.95
N LEU A 193 1.85 -8.11 -10.45
CA LEU A 193 2.56 -7.05 -9.75
C LEU A 193 2.32 -5.71 -10.44
N PHE A 194 1.56 -4.84 -9.79
CA PHE A 194 1.46 -3.44 -10.18
C PHE A 194 2.66 -2.66 -9.67
N LEU A 195 3.12 -1.69 -10.46
CA LEU A 195 4.24 -0.81 -10.11
C LEU A 195 3.98 0.58 -10.67
N LYS A 196 4.38 1.62 -9.94
CA LYS A 196 4.54 2.96 -10.50
C LYS A 196 5.92 3.05 -11.15
N SER A 197 5.93 3.16 -12.48
CA SER A 197 7.14 3.46 -13.26
C SER A 197 7.39 4.96 -13.27
N GLU A 198 8.60 5.39 -12.92
CA GLU A 198 8.96 6.81 -12.90
C GLU A 198 9.12 7.39 -14.32
N LYS A 199 9.55 6.59 -15.29
CA LYS A 199 9.83 6.97 -16.68
C LYS A 199 9.62 5.80 -17.65
N ASN A 200 9.48 6.13 -18.93
CA ASN A 200 9.48 5.19 -20.06
C ASN A 200 8.53 3.97 -19.91
N PRO A 201 7.23 4.16 -19.71
CA PRO A 201 6.50 5.41 -19.48
C PRO A 201 6.34 5.76 -17.99
N ALA A 202 6.07 7.04 -17.68
CA ALA A 202 5.75 7.49 -16.33
C ALA A 202 4.27 7.22 -16.00
N ARG A 203 3.95 5.99 -15.60
CA ARG A 203 2.58 5.50 -15.32
C ARG A 203 2.62 4.26 -14.44
N ILE A 204 1.44 3.78 -14.03
CA ILE A 204 1.30 2.44 -13.48
C ILE A 204 1.50 1.42 -14.61
N ILE A 205 2.27 0.37 -14.33
CA ILE A 205 2.45 -0.80 -15.20
C ILE A 205 2.01 -2.06 -14.45
N LEU A 206 1.64 -3.10 -15.19
CA LEU A 206 1.26 -4.40 -14.66
C LEU A 206 2.19 -5.48 -15.21
N MET A 207 2.74 -6.27 -14.30
CA MET A 207 3.60 -7.41 -14.61
C MET A 207 2.95 -8.71 -14.16
N GLU A 208 3.26 -9.83 -14.82
CA GLU A 208 2.84 -11.17 -14.43
C GLU A 208 4.02 -12.14 -14.22
N SER A 209 3.84 -13.14 -13.37
CA SER A 209 4.79 -14.24 -13.20
C SER A 209 4.10 -15.53 -12.75
N GLU A 210 4.68 -16.66 -13.12
CA GLU A 210 4.34 -17.98 -12.56
C GLU A 210 4.91 -18.18 -11.14
N ASN A 211 5.81 -17.29 -10.67
CA ASN A 211 6.41 -17.37 -9.34
C ASN A 211 6.31 -16.02 -8.61
N ILE A 212 6.08 -16.06 -7.30
CA ILE A 212 5.90 -14.87 -6.46
C ILE A 212 7.09 -13.91 -6.45
N THR A 213 8.29 -14.40 -6.81
CA THR A 213 9.53 -13.60 -6.91
C THR A 213 10.07 -13.50 -8.33
N GLY A 214 9.22 -13.67 -9.34
CA GLY A 214 9.60 -13.54 -10.74
C GLY A 214 10.27 -14.79 -11.34
N PRO A 215 10.76 -14.69 -12.60
CA PRO A 215 10.84 -13.49 -13.42
C PRO A 215 9.46 -12.94 -13.80
N PHE A 216 9.38 -11.62 -13.98
CA PHE A 216 8.14 -10.92 -14.29
C PHE A 216 8.11 -10.48 -15.76
N GLU A 217 6.99 -10.68 -16.43
CA GLU A 217 6.74 -10.25 -17.82
C GLU A 217 5.64 -9.18 -17.84
N LYS A 218 5.76 -8.18 -18.72
CA LYS A 218 4.82 -7.06 -18.75
C LYS A 218 3.52 -7.44 -19.47
N ILE A 219 2.38 -7.06 -18.90
CA ILE A 219 1.08 -7.15 -19.57
C ILE A 219 0.85 -5.87 -20.39
N GLU A 220 1.23 -5.89 -21.68
CA GLU A 220 1.10 -4.71 -22.55
C GLU A 220 -0.35 -4.21 -22.72
N GLU A 221 -1.33 -5.11 -22.60
CA GLU A 221 -2.74 -4.73 -22.68
C GLU A 221 -3.17 -3.81 -21.52
N PHE A 222 -2.48 -3.89 -20.37
CA PHE A 222 -2.70 -2.95 -19.27
C PHE A 222 -2.33 -1.53 -19.67
N ASP A 223 -1.18 -1.34 -20.30
CA ASP A 223 -0.73 -0.03 -20.78
C ASP A 223 -1.71 0.57 -21.80
N ASN A 224 -2.27 -0.26 -22.69
CA ASN A 224 -3.30 0.14 -23.64
C ASN A 224 -4.58 0.60 -22.92
N SER A 225 -5.04 -0.17 -21.93
CA SER A 225 -6.27 0.17 -21.17
C SER A 225 -6.14 1.49 -20.39
N MET A 226 -4.90 1.84 -20.01
CA MET A 226 -4.58 3.05 -19.24
C MET A 226 -4.09 4.22 -20.11
N GLU A 227 -4.06 4.11 -21.44
CA GLU A 227 -3.46 5.12 -22.33
C GLU A 227 -4.10 6.51 -22.18
N SER A 228 -5.40 6.56 -21.87
CA SER A 228 -6.13 7.82 -21.69
C SER A 228 -5.79 8.56 -20.39
N LEU A 229 -5.10 7.92 -19.44
CA LEU A 229 -4.73 8.54 -18.17
C LEU A 229 -3.58 9.53 -18.37
N GLN A 230 -3.64 10.63 -17.62
CA GLN A 230 -2.56 11.61 -17.60
C GLN A 230 -1.29 10.97 -17.01
N SER A 231 -0.21 10.97 -17.80
CA SER A 231 1.08 10.43 -17.37
C SER A 231 1.62 11.18 -16.15
N GLY A 232 2.19 10.42 -15.20
CA GLY A 232 2.87 10.95 -14.02
C GLY A 232 1.96 11.57 -12.95
N GLN A 233 0.67 11.24 -12.93
CA GLN A 233 -0.30 11.77 -11.95
C GLN A 233 -1.00 10.69 -11.11
N TYR A 234 -0.60 9.43 -11.28
CA TYR A 234 -1.18 8.28 -10.57
C TYR A 234 -0.08 7.49 -9.87
N GLU A 235 -0.37 7.00 -8.68
CA GLU A 235 0.51 6.18 -7.84
C GLU A 235 -0.26 5.17 -7.01
N ALA A 236 0.44 4.47 -6.11
CA ALA A 236 -0.16 3.63 -5.07
C ALA A 236 -1.27 2.69 -5.60
N PRO A 237 -0.97 1.79 -6.56
CA PRO A 237 -1.97 0.83 -7.01
C PRO A 237 -2.39 -0.07 -5.84
N THR A 238 -3.69 -0.23 -5.63
CA THR A 238 -4.24 -1.29 -4.76
C THR A 238 -5.46 -1.91 -5.43
N ALA A 239 -5.62 -3.21 -5.34
CA ALA A 239 -6.73 -3.93 -5.93
C ALA A 239 -7.41 -4.87 -4.94
N VAL A 240 -8.68 -5.18 -5.20
CA VAL A 240 -9.45 -6.17 -4.46
C VAL A 240 -10.36 -6.95 -5.39
N LYS A 241 -10.59 -8.23 -5.06
CA LYS A 241 -11.56 -9.06 -5.76
C LYS A 241 -12.95 -8.84 -5.17
N LEU A 242 -13.90 -8.47 -6.03
CA LEU A 242 -15.30 -8.24 -5.67
C LEU A 242 -16.06 -9.56 -5.48
N GLU A 243 -17.25 -9.51 -4.86
CA GLU A 243 -18.07 -10.71 -4.56
C GLU A 243 -18.49 -11.46 -5.83
N ASP A 244 -18.65 -10.74 -6.93
CA ASP A 244 -18.98 -11.30 -8.23
C ASP A 244 -17.76 -11.84 -9.01
N GLY A 245 -16.57 -11.78 -8.40
CA GLY A 245 -15.33 -12.32 -8.95
C GLY A 245 -14.53 -11.36 -9.82
N ARG A 246 -15.04 -10.16 -10.13
CA ARG A 246 -14.29 -9.13 -10.85
C ARG A 246 -13.21 -8.50 -9.95
N TRP A 247 -12.22 -7.86 -10.56
CA TRP A 247 -11.22 -7.07 -9.85
C TRP A 247 -11.57 -5.59 -9.90
N CYS A 248 -11.38 -4.91 -8.77
CA CYS A 248 -11.41 -3.47 -8.66
C CYS A 248 -10.02 -2.96 -8.29
N LEU A 249 -9.38 -2.22 -9.19
CA LEU A 249 -8.10 -1.53 -9.00
C LEU A 249 -8.38 -0.07 -8.65
N PHE A 250 -7.69 0.46 -7.66
CA PHE A 250 -7.72 1.86 -7.26
C PHE A 250 -6.33 2.44 -7.49
N LEU A 251 -6.26 3.58 -8.19
CA LEU A 251 -5.03 4.33 -8.42
C LEU A 251 -5.14 5.69 -7.75
N ASP A 252 -4.18 6.04 -6.89
CA ASP A 252 -4.17 7.32 -6.17
C ASP A 252 -3.81 8.45 -7.14
N PHE A 253 -4.76 9.34 -7.41
CA PHE A 253 -4.59 10.49 -8.29
C PHE A 253 -4.18 11.73 -7.50
N TYR A 254 -3.02 12.28 -7.84
CA TYR A 254 -2.44 13.46 -7.17
C TYR A 254 -2.25 14.68 -8.10
N GLY A 255 -2.79 14.65 -9.32
CA GLY A 255 -2.64 15.72 -10.31
C GLY A 255 -3.54 16.95 -10.14
N CYS A 256 -4.14 17.11 -8.97
CA CYS A 256 -5.06 18.17 -8.59
C CYS A 256 -4.64 18.80 -7.25
N SER A 257 -5.45 19.71 -6.70
CA SER A 257 -5.18 20.26 -5.37
C SER A 257 -5.29 19.19 -4.29
N ALA A 258 -4.63 19.38 -3.14
CA ALA A 258 -4.60 18.39 -2.06
C ALA A 258 -6.00 17.95 -1.59
N GLU A 259 -6.98 18.86 -1.67
CA GLU A 259 -8.38 18.63 -1.28
C GLU A 259 -9.16 17.79 -2.30
N GLU A 260 -8.66 17.71 -3.53
CA GLU A 260 -9.28 16.99 -4.65
C GLU A 260 -8.56 15.66 -4.96
N GLN A 261 -7.44 15.37 -4.29
CA GLN A 261 -6.69 14.13 -4.47
C GLN A 261 -7.46 12.92 -3.93
N GLY A 262 -7.15 11.75 -4.49
CA GLY A 262 -7.62 10.48 -3.97
C GLY A 262 -7.74 9.41 -5.04
N TYR A 263 -8.31 8.28 -4.65
CA TYR A 263 -8.39 7.12 -5.53
C TYR A 263 -9.36 7.26 -6.70
N VAL A 264 -8.88 6.86 -7.87
CA VAL A 264 -9.67 6.61 -9.08
C VAL A 264 -9.82 5.08 -9.26
N PRO A 265 -11.04 4.53 -9.20
CA PRO A 265 -11.32 3.10 -9.37
C PRO A 265 -11.45 2.65 -10.82
N PHE A 266 -11.06 1.40 -11.08
CA PHE A 266 -11.11 0.72 -12.37
C PHE A 266 -11.55 -0.73 -12.19
N ILE A 267 -12.40 -1.25 -13.08
CA ILE A 267 -12.92 -2.62 -13.02
C ILE A 267 -12.35 -3.47 -14.15
N ALA A 268 -11.93 -4.69 -13.83
CA ALA A 268 -11.53 -5.72 -14.79
C ALA A 268 -12.21 -7.06 -14.47
N GLU A 269 -12.47 -7.86 -15.50
CA GLU A 269 -12.98 -9.22 -15.31
C GLU A 269 -11.93 -10.16 -14.70
N LYS A 270 -10.67 -10.03 -15.16
CA LYS A 270 -9.51 -10.80 -14.69
C LYS A 270 -8.24 -9.97 -14.82
N MET A 271 -7.29 -10.20 -13.91
CA MET A 271 -5.97 -9.59 -13.95
C MET A 271 -5.25 -9.90 -15.27
N SER A 272 -5.33 -11.16 -15.71
CA SER A 272 -4.66 -11.69 -16.91
C SER A 272 -5.08 -10.99 -18.21
N THR A 273 -6.22 -10.31 -18.22
CA THR A 273 -6.68 -9.60 -19.42
C THR A 273 -5.99 -8.26 -19.59
N GLY A 274 -5.44 -7.67 -18.52
CA GLY A 274 -4.93 -6.31 -18.50
C GLY A 274 -5.98 -5.22 -18.75
N ARG A 275 -7.26 -5.55 -19.00
CA ARG A 275 -8.26 -4.56 -19.41
C ARG A 275 -9.03 -4.01 -18.23
N PHE A 276 -8.56 -2.89 -17.69
CA PHE A 276 -9.18 -2.17 -16.58
C PHE A 276 -9.96 -0.96 -17.08
N MET A 277 -11.26 -0.91 -16.78
CA MET A 277 -12.16 0.16 -17.19
C MET A 277 -12.40 1.15 -16.06
N ARG A 278 -12.04 2.41 -16.28
CA ARG A 278 -12.30 3.51 -15.34
C ARG A 278 -13.78 3.56 -14.94
N SER A 279 -14.05 3.55 -13.64
CA SER A 279 -15.40 3.39 -13.08
C SER A 279 -15.72 4.38 -11.95
N ASP A 280 -14.92 5.43 -11.78
CA ASP A 280 -14.98 6.40 -10.67
C ASP A 280 -16.35 7.04 -10.41
N LYS A 281 -17.18 7.21 -11.44
CA LYS A 281 -18.55 7.74 -11.28
C LYS A 281 -19.48 6.86 -10.45
N SER A 282 -19.13 5.59 -10.25
CA SER A 282 -19.92 4.62 -9.49
C SER A 282 -19.48 4.52 -8.02
N PHE A 283 -18.44 5.25 -7.61
CA PHE A 283 -17.83 5.13 -6.30
C PHE A 283 -18.00 6.39 -5.49
N THR A 284 -18.14 6.22 -4.18
CA THR A 284 -18.23 7.32 -3.22
C THR A 284 -17.26 7.07 -2.08
N PHE A 285 -16.49 8.09 -1.75
CA PHE A 285 -15.63 8.13 -0.57
C PHE A 285 -16.09 9.25 0.36
N PRO A 286 -15.95 9.10 1.69
CA PRO A 286 -16.34 10.14 2.64
C PRO A 286 -15.37 11.34 2.61
N TYR A 287 -14.14 11.13 2.13
CA TYR A 287 -13.06 12.10 1.96
C TYR A 287 -11.95 11.49 1.08
N GLY A 288 -10.91 12.27 0.75
CA GLY A 288 -9.76 11.79 -0.03
C GLY A 288 -8.92 10.76 0.72
N TYR A 289 -9.03 9.49 0.31
CA TYR A 289 -8.16 8.40 0.78
C TYR A 289 -6.84 8.42 0.02
N LYS A 290 -5.73 8.14 0.70
CA LYS A 290 -4.38 8.11 0.13
C LYS A 290 -3.64 6.83 0.47
N HIS A 291 -2.81 6.38 -0.46
CA HIS A 291 -1.90 5.22 -0.42
C HIS A 291 -2.16 4.22 0.71
N GLY A 292 -2.83 3.12 0.36
CA GLY A 292 -3.38 2.18 1.32
C GLY A 292 -3.79 0.88 0.64
N THR A 293 -4.28 -0.07 1.43
CA THR A 293 -4.63 -1.42 0.97
C THR A 293 -6.04 -1.80 1.40
N ILE A 294 -6.69 -2.63 0.57
CA ILE A 294 -8.03 -3.14 0.83
C ILE A 294 -7.96 -4.60 1.26
N LEU A 295 -8.59 -4.92 2.39
CA LEU A 295 -8.77 -6.28 2.89
C LEU A 295 -10.25 -6.68 2.80
N THR A 296 -10.54 -7.86 2.26
CA THR A 296 -11.86 -8.47 2.38
C THR A 296 -12.09 -8.92 3.83
N ILE A 297 -13.22 -8.50 4.40
CA ILE A 297 -13.62 -8.79 5.78
C ILE A 297 -15.01 -9.43 5.82
N THR A 298 -15.32 -10.04 6.94
CA THR A 298 -16.64 -10.57 7.26
C THR A 298 -17.61 -9.43 7.58
N MET A 299 -18.91 -9.72 7.50
CA MET A 299 -19.93 -8.76 7.93
C MET A 299 -19.89 -8.49 9.44
N GLU A 300 -19.44 -9.44 10.25
CA GLU A 300 -19.31 -9.25 11.71
C GLU A 300 -18.21 -8.22 12.01
N GLU A 301 -17.04 -8.36 11.39
CA GLU A 301 -15.94 -7.39 11.50
C GLU A 301 -16.36 -6.01 10.95
N TYR A 302 -17.12 -5.97 9.85
CA TYR A 302 -17.67 -4.73 9.32
C TYR A 302 -18.54 -4.01 10.35
N GLU A 303 -19.49 -4.70 10.97
CA GLU A 303 -20.41 -4.08 11.93
C GLU A 303 -19.65 -3.67 13.21
N SER A 304 -18.66 -4.45 13.65
CA SER A 304 -17.75 -4.06 14.74
C SER A 304 -16.98 -2.78 14.42
N LEU A 305 -16.41 -2.66 13.21
CA LEU A 305 -15.71 -1.46 12.76
C LEU A 305 -16.66 -0.26 12.63
N LYS A 306 -17.89 -0.45 12.13
CA LYS A 306 -18.89 0.63 12.07
C LYS A 306 -19.30 1.14 13.45
N ALA A 307 -19.37 0.26 14.44
CA ALA A 307 -19.70 0.62 15.81
C ALA A 307 -18.51 1.22 16.57
N TYR A 308 -17.28 1.06 16.07
CA TYR A 308 -16.06 1.50 16.74
C TYR A 308 -16.00 3.03 16.89
N LYS A 309 -15.70 3.44 18.12
CA LYS A 309 -15.39 4.83 18.50
C LYS A 309 -14.23 4.80 19.48
N LYS A 310 -13.13 5.43 19.12
CA LYS A 310 -11.99 5.66 20.01
C LYS A 310 -12.26 6.92 20.81
N MET A 311 -12.20 6.85 22.14
CA MET A 311 -12.28 8.08 22.92
C MET A 311 -11.00 8.90 22.73
N PRO A 312 -11.06 10.25 22.66
CA PRO A 312 -9.88 11.09 22.42
C PRO A 312 -8.73 10.89 23.43
N SER A 313 -9.00 10.32 24.60
CA SER A 313 -8.04 10.06 25.68
C SER A 313 -7.44 8.64 25.66
N GLU A 314 -7.89 7.76 24.78
CA GLU A 314 -7.37 6.40 24.69
C GLU A 314 -6.10 6.40 23.82
N TYR A 315 -5.03 5.80 24.36
CA TYR A 315 -3.79 5.55 23.63
C TYR A 315 -3.92 4.20 22.92
#